data_AF-A0A6I3T4P1-F1
#
_entry.id   AF-A0A6I3T4P1-F1
#
_cell.length_a   1.000
_cell.length_b   1.000
_cell.length_c   1.000
_cell.angle_alpha   90.00
_cell.angle_beta   90.00
_cell.angle_gamma   90.00
#
_symmetry.space_group_name_H-M   'P 1'
#
loop_
_entity.id
_entity.type
_entity.pdbx_description
1 polymer ?
#
loop_
_entity_poly.entity_id
_entity_poly.type
_entity_poly.pdbx_seq_one_letter_code
_entity_poly.pdbx_strand_id
1 'polypeptide(L)'
;MEIDEYAAVRTQCLAWLTRLTGEQGDGLRRLFEGCASLADCLAIIEERGARMRCCPHCGADKLYRHGILRGLQRYRCRQCRRSFNALTKT
;
A
#
# COMPACT_ATOMS: atom_id res chain seq x y z
N MET A 1 -3.99 9.12 -5.34
CA MET A 1 -5.15 10.01 -5.30
C MET A 1 -4.85 11.03 -4.22
N GLU A 2 -4.85 12.30 -4.59
CA GLU A 2 -4.68 13.39 -3.62
C GLU A 2 -5.84 13.38 -2.62
N ILE A 3 -5.65 13.96 -1.43
CA ILE A 3 -6.65 13.90 -0.34
C ILE A 3 -8.01 14.46 -0.79
N ASP A 4 -8.00 15.56 -1.55
CA ASP A 4 -9.20 16.23 -2.04
C ASP A 4 -9.92 15.43 -3.13
N GLU A 5 -9.15 14.78 -4.00
CA GLU A 5 -9.66 13.90 -5.05
C GLU A 5 -10.33 12.66 -4.44
N TYR A 6 -9.75 12.10 -3.37
CA TYR A 6 -10.39 11.02 -2.62
C TYR A 6 -11.68 11.47 -1.92
N ALA A 7 -11.70 12.66 -1.33
CA ALA A 7 -12.89 13.18 -0.67
C ALA A 7 -14.06 13.37 -1.65
N ALA A 8 -13.78 13.88 -2.85
CA ALA A 8 -14.76 14.03 -3.92
C ALA A 8 -15.30 12.67 -4.41
N VAL A 9 -14.40 11.74 -4.75
CA VAL A 9 -14.77 10.39 -5.20
C VAL A 9 -15.59 9.66 -4.13
N ARG A 10 -15.18 9.75 -2.85
CA ARG A 10 -15.91 9.14 -1.73
C ARG A 10 -17.34 9.67 -1.63
N THR A 11 -17.51 10.99 -1.73
CA THR A 11 -18.82 11.64 -1.63
C THR A 11 -19.73 11.20 -2.79
N GLN A 12 -19.18 11.16 -4.00
CA GLN A 12 -19.93 10.73 -5.18
C GLN A 12 -20.30 9.24 -5.13
N CYS A 13 -19.37 8.37 -4.75
CA CYS A 13 -19.64 6.95 -4.55
C CYS A 13 -20.73 6.73 -3.49
N LEU A 14 -20.70 7.46 -2.36
CA LEU A 14 -21.72 7.33 -1.33
C LEU A 14 -23.11 7.68 -1.85
N ALA A 15 -23.23 8.74 -2.66
CA ALA A 15 -24.49 9.14 -3.28
C ALA A 15 -25.04 8.11 -4.28
N TRP A 16 -24.17 7.33 -4.94
CA TRP A 16 -24.59 6.23 -5.80
C TRP A 16 -24.99 4.98 -5.01
N LEU A 17 -24.22 4.63 -3.98
CA LEU A 17 -24.46 3.44 -3.17
C LEU A 17 -25.81 3.47 -2.45
N THR A 18 -26.28 4.66 -2.02
CA THR A 18 -27.59 4.80 -1.36
C THR A 18 -28.78 4.56 -2.29
N ARG A 19 -28.56 4.45 -3.60
CA ARG A 19 -29.60 4.28 -4.62
C ARG A 19 -29.64 2.87 -5.21
N LEU A 20 -28.76 1.97 -4.77
CA LEU A 20 -28.68 0.61 -5.29
C LEU A 20 -29.78 -0.27 -4.70
N THR A 21 -30.31 -1.18 -5.53
CA THR A 21 -31.09 -2.31 -5.03
C THR A 21 -30.16 -3.36 -4.40
N GLY A 22 -30.73 -4.30 -3.63
CA GLY A 22 -29.95 -5.40 -3.04
C GLY A 22 -29.16 -6.20 -4.08
N GLU A 23 -29.79 -6.54 -5.20
CA GLU A 23 -29.14 -7.27 -6.30
C GLU A 23 -27.97 -6.49 -6.94
N GLN A 24 -28.14 -5.19 -7.14
CA GLN A 24 -27.07 -4.33 -7.67
C GLN A 24 -25.91 -4.21 -6.68
N GLY A 25 -26.21 -4.12 -5.37
CA GLY A 25 -25.21 -4.12 -4.32
C GLY A 25 -24.40 -5.42 -4.27
N ASP A 26 -25.06 -6.56 -4.42
CA ASP A 26 -24.39 -7.88 -4.46
C ASP A 26 -23.54 -8.06 -5.71
N GLY A 27 -23.96 -7.50 -6.85
CA GLY A 27 -23.16 -7.46 -8.08
C GLY A 27 -21.88 -6.64 -7.90
N LEU A 28 -21.99 -5.45 -7.30
CA LEU A 28 -20.85 -4.57 -7.01
C LEU A 28 -19.86 -5.23 -6.04
N ARG A 29 -20.37 -5.90 -5.00
CA ARG A 29 -19.57 -6.66 -4.04
C ARG A 29 -18.72 -7.73 -4.73
N ARG A 30 -19.33 -8.55 -5.60
CA ARG A 30 -18.62 -9.59 -6.35
C ARG A 30 -17.52 -9.04 -7.26
N LEU A 31 -17.76 -7.88 -7.89
CA LEU A 31 -16.74 -7.21 -8.69
C LEU A 31 -15.55 -6.76 -7.82
N PHE A 32 -15.82 -6.22 -6.63
CA PHE A 32 -14.75 -5.85 -5.70
C PHE A 32 -14.00 -7.06 -5.15
N GLU A 33 -14.69 -8.16 -4.84
CA GLU A 33 -14.06 -9.42 -4.43
C GLU A 33 -13.15 -10.00 -5.51
N GLY A 34 -13.48 -9.79 -6.79
CA GLY A 34 -12.65 -10.19 -7.93
C GLY A 34 -11.46 -9.26 -8.22
N CYS A 35 -11.42 -8.07 -7.62
CA CYS A 35 -10.30 -7.15 -7.76
C CYS A 35 -9.29 -7.40 -6.63
N ALA A 36 -8.02 -7.69 -6.98
CA ALA A 36 -6.95 -7.64 -6.00
C ALA A 36 -6.90 -6.22 -5.41
N SER A 37 -7.12 -6.10 -4.10
CA SER A 37 -7.14 -4.79 -3.47
C SER A 37 -5.72 -4.21 -3.45
N LEU A 38 -5.62 -2.89 -3.39
CA LEU A 38 -4.33 -2.23 -3.12
C LEU A 38 -3.71 -2.76 -1.82
N ALA A 39 -4.54 -3.09 -0.82
CA ALA A 39 -4.08 -3.65 0.45
C ALA A 39 -3.41 -5.03 0.25
N ASP A 40 -3.98 -5.90 -0.57
CA ASP A 40 -3.39 -7.23 -0.87
C ASP A 40 -2.05 -7.09 -1.61
N CYS A 41 -1.99 -6.17 -2.58
CA CYS A 41 -0.74 -5.88 -3.27
C CYS A 41 0.34 -5.37 -2.31
N LEU A 42 -0.01 -4.43 -1.44
CA LEU A 42 0.90 -3.89 -0.42
C LEU A 42 1.34 -4.99 0.56
N ALA A 43 0.45 -5.90 0.97
CA ALA A 43 0.78 -7.00 1.87
C ALA A 43 1.84 -7.94 1.27
N ILE A 44 1.71 -8.30 0.00
CA ILE A 44 2.70 -9.13 -0.72
C ILE A 44 4.06 -8.43 -0.77
N ILE A 45 4.07 -7.13 -1.04
CA ILE A 45 5.30 -6.32 -1.10
C ILE A 45 5.95 -6.23 0.28
N GLU A 46 5.17 -6.00 1.32
CA GLU A 46 5.64 -5.93 2.70
C GLU A 46 6.20 -7.26 3.19
N GLU A 47 5.62 -8.40 2.78
CA GLU A 47 6.15 -9.72 3.09
C GLU A 47 7.57 -9.90 2.53
N ARG A 48 7.82 -9.43 1.30
CA ARG A 48 9.18 -9.37 0.73
C ARG A 48 10.09 -8.45 1.54
N GLY A 49 9.59 -7.27 1.93
CA GLY A 49 10.32 -6.30 2.75
C GLY A 49 10.75 -6.86 4.10
N ALA A 50 9.86 -7.56 4.78
CA ALA A 50 10.09 -8.16 6.10
C ALA A 50 11.22 -9.23 6.07
N ARG A 51 11.45 -9.87 4.92
CA ARG A 51 12.53 -10.85 4.73
C ARG A 51 13.88 -10.20 4.42
N MET A 52 13.93 -8.90 4.16
CA MET A 52 15.14 -8.19 3.78
C MET A 52 16.11 -8.07 4.96
N ARG A 53 17.33 -8.58 4.78
CA ARG A 53 18.37 -8.60 5.82
C ARG A 53 19.48 -7.57 5.62
N CYS A 54 19.75 -7.17 4.37
CA CYS A 54 20.90 -6.34 4.03
C CYS A 54 20.50 -5.07 3.28
N CYS A 55 21.29 -4.02 3.45
CA CYS A 55 21.13 -2.76 2.74
C CYS A 55 21.44 -2.97 1.25
N PRO A 56 20.52 -2.62 0.33
CA PRO A 56 20.72 -2.79 -1.11
C PRO A 56 21.75 -1.82 -1.71
N HIS A 57 22.27 -0.88 -0.91
CA HIS A 57 23.30 0.09 -1.32
C HIS A 57 24.71 -0.30 -0.88
N CYS A 58 24.86 -0.88 0.30
CA CYS A 58 26.17 -1.10 0.90
C CYS A 58 26.35 -2.48 1.54
N GLY A 59 25.37 -3.39 1.42
CA GLY A 59 25.44 -4.76 1.93
C GLY A 59 25.33 -4.93 3.44
N ALA A 60 25.45 -3.86 4.23
CA ALA A 60 25.36 -3.91 5.69
C ALA A 60 24.00 -4.43 6.18
N ASP A 61 24.00 -5.18 7.28
CA ASP A 61 22.84 -5.89 7.84
C ASP A 61 22.09 -5.10 8.92
N LYS A 62 22.66 -3.99 9.39
CA LYS A 62 22.05 -3.12 10.40
C LYS A 62 21.00 -2.20 9.78
N LEU A 63 19.77 -2.71 9.66
CA LEU A 63 18.60 -1.98 9.17
C LEU A 63 17.63 -1.63 10.30
N TYR A 64 16.90 -0.53 10.17
CA TYR A 64 15.78 -0.20 11.06
C TYR A 64 14.59 0.39 10.29
N ARG A 65 13.40 0.25 10.86
CA ARG A 65 12.15 0.80 10.31
C ARG A 65 12.18 2.34 10.42
N HIS A 66 11.96 3.02 9.30
CA HIS A 66 12.09 4.47 9.14
C HIS A 66 10.82 5.10 8.56
N GLY A 67 9.69 4.83 9.21
CA GLY A 67 8.37 5.33 8.81
C GLY A 67 7.75 4.54 7.66
N ILE A 68 6.60 5.04 7.19
CA ILE A 68 5.81 4.44 6.12
C ILE A 68 5.60 5.51 5.04
N LEU A 69 5.74 5.13 3.77
CA LEU A 69 5.48 6.00 2.64
C LEU A 69 4.64 5.26 1.61
N ARG A 70 3.51 5.85 1.20
CA ARG A 70 2.56 5.25 0.24
C ARG A 70 2.14 3.82 0.62
N GLY A 71 1.94 3.58 1.92
CA GLY A 71 1.55 2.27 2.45
C GLY A 71 2.68 1.26 2.61
N LEU A 72 3.92 1.62 2.28
CA LEU A 72 5.08 0.73 2.38
C LEU A 72 6.02 1.13 3.52
N GLN A 73 6.52 0.13 4.25
CA GLN A 73 7.56 0.27 5.25
C GLN A 73 8.85 0.75 4.58
N ARG A 74 9.38 1.86 5.09
CA ARG A 74 10.72 2.31 4.72
C ARG A 74 11.74 1.74 5.70
N TYR A 75 12.88 1.33 5.19
CA TYR A 75 14.02 0.91 5.98
C TYR A 75 15.11 1.95 5.83
N ARG A 76 15.94 2.10 6.87
CA ARG A 76 17.14 2.93 6.81
C ARG A 76 18.33 2.13 7.31
N CYS A 77 19.42 2.22 6.57
CA CYS A 77 20.67 1.55 6.92
C CYS A 77 21.42 2.37 7.98
N ARG A 78 21.88 1.74 9.06
CA ARG A 78 22.69 2.41 10.08
C ARG A 78 24.11 2.76 9.59
N GLN A 79 24.61 2.04 8.58
CA GLN A 79 25.95 2.24 8.02
C GLN A 79 25.98 3.40 7.02
N CYS A 80 25.28 3.27 5.89
CA CYS A 80 25.33 4.28 4.81
C CYS A 80 24.25 5.36 4.95
N ARG A 81 23.37 5.27 5.95
CA ARG A 81 22.28 6.22 6.25
C ARG A 81 21.25 6.43 5.14
N ARG A 82 21.32 5.67 4.04
CA ARG A 82 20.31 5.70 2.96
C ARG A 82 19.05 4.95 3.39
N SER A 83 17.93 5.47 2.89
CA SER A 83 16.60 4.89 3.04
C SER A 83 16.19 4.13 1.77
N PHE A 84 15.35 3.11 1.91
CA PHE A 84 14.83 2.29 0.82
C PHE A 84 13.54 1.60 1.28
N ASN A 85 12.84 0.91 0.40
CA ASN A 85 11.72 0.03 0.77
C ASN A 85 11.83 -1.31 0.01
N ALA A 86 10.81 -2.15 0.09
CA ALA A 86 10.81 -3.47 -0.55
C ALA A 86 10.77 -3.44 -2.10
N LEU A 87 10.34 -2.33 -2.70
CA LEU A 87 10.24 -2.15 -4.15
C LEU A 87 11.43 -1.40 -4.73
N THR A 88 11.86 -0.33 -4.06
CA THR A 88 12.83 0.62 -4.59
C THR A 88 14.00 0.77 -3.65
N LYS A 89 15.17 1.05 -4.24
CA LYS A 89 16.38 1.40 -3.50
C LYS A 89 16.42 2.91 -3.17
N THR A 90 15.29 3.52 -2.82
CA THR A 90 15.19 4.98 -2.61
C THR A 90 14.47 5.38 -1.35
#